data_AF-A0AAJ0HD83-F1
#
_entry.id   AF-A0AAJ0HD83-F1
#
_cell.length_a   1.000
_cell.length_b   1.000
_cell.length_c   1.000
_cell.angle_alpha   90.00
_cell.angle_beta   90.00
_cell.angle_gamma   90.00
#
_symmetry.space_group_name_H-M   'P 1'
#
loop_
_entity.id
_entity.type
_entity.pdbx_description
1 polymer ?
#
loop_
_entity_poly.entity_id
_entity_poly.type
_entity_poly.pdbx_seq_one_letter_code
_entity_poly.pdbx_strand_id
1 'polypeptide(L)'
;MQFNITSALLAALVASPLASATVFMGLREGPSGDQSQVAWTNGTPNICAGFSTIVNGNSNPCGIDFFVDGNNGPFTFEGCGGNGLTLERNHQFNSNCKFVNQLVRCDDGAVIGVNGFWNC
;
A
#
# COMPACT_ATOMS: atom_id res chain seq x y z
N MET A 1 -4.66 -21.74 -55.25
CA MET A 1 -4.65 -22.76 -54.18
C MET A 1 -3.37 -22.49 -53.37
N GLN A 2 -3.40 -21.63 -52.35
CA GLN A 2 -3.63 -21.95 -50.93
C GLN A 2 -2.72 -23.11 -50.47
N PHE A 3 -1.80 -22.96 -49.51
CA PHE A 3 -2.10 -22.68 -48.11
C PHE A 3 -0.90 -22.17 -47.26
N ASN A 4 -1.26 -21.28 -46.33
CA ASN A 4 -0.85 -21.15 -44.93
C ASN A 4 0.63 -21.20 -44.53
N ILE A 5 1.13 -20.01 -44.14
CA ILE A 5 2.10 -19.91 -43.04
C ILE A 5 1.36 -19.20 -41.91
N THR A 6 0.94 -20.00 -40.93
CA THR A 6 0.32 -19.56 -39.68
C THR A 6 1.24 -18.58 -38.95
N SER A 7 0.82 -17.33 -38.87
CA SER A 7 1.42 -16.30 -38.02
C SER A 7 1.19 -16.70 -36.56
N ALA A 8 2.20 -17.31 -35.93
CA ALA A 8 2.23 -17.47 -34.49
C ALA A 8 2.46 -16.07 -33.87
N LEU A 9 1.37 -15.39 -33.53
CA LEU A 9 1.38 -14.31 -32.55
C LEU A 9 1.88 -14.90 -31.22
N LEU A 10 3.19 -14.82 -30.98
CA LEU A 10 3.75 -14.94 -29.65
C LEU A 10 3.30 -13.71 -28.86
N ALA A 11 2.15 -13.85 -28.21
CA ALA A 11 1.79 -13.03 -27.07
C ALA A 11 2.87 -13.26 -26.01
N ALA A 12 3.88 -12.39 -26.01
CA ALA A 12 4.76 -12.22 -24.88
C ALA A 12 3.88 -11.67 -23.75
N LEU A 13 3.28 -12.57 -22.97
CA LEU A 13 2.91 -12.27 -21.61
C LEU A 13 4.22 -11.87 -20.93
N VAL A 14 4.48 -10.57 -20.90
CA VAL A 14 5.28 -9.97 -19.84
C VAL A 14 4.53 -10.28 -18.55
N ALA A 15 4.77 -11.46 -18.02
CA ALA A 15 4.60 -11.73 -16.60
C ALA A 15 5.59 -10.79 -15.92
N SER A 16 5.18 -9.54 -15.72
CA SER A 16 5.84 -8.63 -14.81
C SER A 16 6.01 -9.44 -13.54
N PRO A 17 7.25 -9.71 -13.08
CA PRO A 17 7.41 -10.33 -11.78
C PRO A 17 6.58 -9.48 -10.83
N LEU A 18 5.62 -10.10 -10.15
CA LEU A 18 4.97 -9.52 -8.98
C LEU A 18 6.11 -9.31 -7.99
N ALA A 19 6.86 -8.23 -8.16
CA ALA A 19 7.80 -7.75 -7.18
C ALA A 19 6.95 -7.63 -5.92
N SER A 20 7.33 -8.38 -4.88
CA SER A 20 6.65 -8.37 -3.60
C SER A 20 6.67 -6.93 -3.10
N ALA A 21 5.62 -6.19 -3.39
CA ALA A 21 5.52 -4.79 -3.04
C ALA A 21 5.30 -4.72 -1.54
N THR A 22 6.19 -4.05 -0.83
CA THR A 22 6.04 -3.81 0.60
C THR A 22 4.95 -2.76 0.76
N VAL A 23 3.85 -3.11 1.43
CA VAL A 23 2.78 -2.21 1.83
C VAL A 23 3.14 -1.57 3.17
N PHE A 24 3.08 -0.25 3.22
CA PHE A 24 3.32 0.51 4.44
C PHE A 24 2.01 1.07 4.97
N MET A 25 1.95 1.27 6.29
CA MET A 25 0.85 1.99 6.95
C MET A 25 1.40 2.97 7.97
N GLY A 26 0.97 4.22 7.89
CA GLY A 26 1.38 5.24 8.86
C GLY A 26 0.36 6.33 9.05
N LEU A 27 0.51 7.06 10.16
CA LEU A 27 -0.25 8.27 10.41
C LEU A 27 0.34 9.42 9.61
N ARG A 28 -0.47 10.02 8.74
CA ARG A 28 -0.17 11.29 8.07
C ARG A 28 -0.82 12.43 8.84
N GLU A 29 -0.08 13.50 9.01
CA GLU A 29 -0.57 14.81 9.43
C GLU A 29 -0.39 15.78 8.26
N GLY A 30 -1.49 16.35 7.78
CA GLY A 30 -1.48 17.35 6.71
C GLY A 30 -0.95 18.71 7.20
N PRO A 31 -0.70 19.64 6.27
CA PRO A 31 -0.16 20.96 6.63
C PRO A 31 -1.11 21.81 7.47
N SER A 32 -2.40 21.48 7.49
CA SER A 32 -3.42 22.12 8.33
C SER A 32 -3.62 21.43 9.68
N GLY A 33 -2.85 20.37 9.98
CA GLY A 33 -2.96 19.56 11.20
C GLY A 33 -3.96 18.40 11.11
N ASP A 34 -4.64 18.23 9.98
CA ASP A 34 -5.57 17.12 9.78
C ASP A 34 -4.83 15.78 9.74
N GLN A 35 -5.32 14.80 10.50
CA GLN A 35 -4.69 13.49 10.58
C GLN A 35 -5.44 12.45 9.74
N SER A 36 -4.72 11.50 9.17
CA SER A 36 -5.29 10.34 8.49
C SER A 36 -4.35 9.14 8.54
N GLN A 37 -4.91 7.93 8.63
CA GLN A 37 -4.14 6.71 8.42
C GLN A 37 -4.03 6.46 6.92
N VAL A 38 -2.81 6.35 6.43
CA VAL A 38 -2.51 6.21 5.01
C VAL A 38 -1.69 4.96 4.75
N ALA A 39 -1.87 4.38 3.57
CA ALA A 39 -1.04 3.29 3.05
C ALA A 39 -0.41 3.66 1.71
N TRP A 40 0.76 3.10 1.45
CA TRP A 40 1.51 3.24 0.20
C TRP A 40 2.37 1.99 -0.01
N THR A 41 3.04 1.87 -1.16
CA THR A 41 4.03 0.80 -1.35
C THR A 41 5.42 1.34 -1.61
N ASN A 42 6.42 0.46 -1.58
CA ASN A 42 7.78 0.80 -2.01
C ASN A 42 7.87 1.15 -3.51
N GLY A 43 6.83 0.84 -4.30
CA GLY A 43 6.71 1.25 -5.69
C GLY A 43 6.13 2.65 -5.88
N THR A 44 5.57 3.27 -4.83
CA THR A 44 4.98 4.61 -4.91
C THR A 44 6.08 5.66 -5.16
N PRO A 45 6.09 6.34 -6.33
CA PRO A 45 7.20 7.21 -6.73
C PRO A 45 7.29 8.50 -5.91
N ASN A 46 6.16 8.99 -5.40
CA ASN A 46 6.10 10.12 -4.49
C ASN A 46 5.03 9.86 -3.42
N ILE A 47 5.45 9.40 -2.24
CA ILE A 47 4.55 9.07 -1.14
C ILE A 47 3.84 10.29 -0.53
N CYS A 48 4.31 11.52 -0.79
CA CYS A 48 3.65 12.73 -0.34
C CYS A 48 2.41 13.08 -1.17
N ALA A 49 2.28 12.51 -2.38
CA ALA A 49 1.15 12.74 -3.28
C ALA A 49 0.44 11.45 -3.74
N GLY A 50 1.06 10.28 -3.53
CA GLY A 50 0.63 8.98 -4.06
C GLY A 50 0.25 7.97 -2.99
N PHE A 51 -0.34 8.40 -1.89
CA PHE A 51 -0.81 7.52 -0.82
C PHE A 51 -2.31 7.26 -0.93
N SER A 52 -2.78 6.20 -0.27
CA SER A 52 -4.20 5.87 -0.14
C SER A 52 -4.64 6.12 1.30
N THR A 53 -5.67 6.93 1.47
CA THR A 53 -6.26 7.16 2.80
C THR A 53 -7.17 5.98 3.16
N ILE A 54 -6.87 5.33 4.28
CA ILE A 54 -7.67 4.22 4.82
C ILE A 54 -8.81 4.78 5.67
N VAL A 55 -8.45 5.63 6.63
CA VAL A 55 -9.37 6.32 7.52
C VAL A 55 -8.89 7.72 7.85
N ASN A 56 -9.85 8.62 8.11
CA ASN A 56 -9.55 9.95 8.61
C ASN A 56 -9.42 9.97 10.14
N GLY A 57 -8.60 10.88 10.63
CA GLY A 57 -8.25 11.06 12.04
C GLY A 57 -7.47 9.88 12.62
N ASN A 58 -7.66 9.67 13.92
CA ASN A 58 -7.06 8.57 14.68
C ASN A 58 -7.99 7.35 14.79
N SER A 59 -8.88 7.18 13.80
CA SER A 59 -9.78 6.03 13.73
C SER A 59 -8.98 4.74 13.53
N ASN A 60 -9.55 3.61 13.94
CA ASN A 60 -8.94 2.30 13.75
C ASN A 60 -8.93 1.93 12.24
N PRO A 61 -7.76 1.70 11.61
CA PRO A 61 -7.69 1.32 10.20
C PRO A 61 -7.91 -0.18 9.95
N CYS A 62 -8.02 -1.01 10.98
CA CYS A 62 -8.19 -2.46 10.81
C CYS A 62 -9.60 -2.87 10.39
N GLY A 63 -9.69 -3.99 9.68
CA GLY A 63 -10.95 -4.55 9.15
C GLY A 63 -11.55 -3.75 7.99
N ILE A 64 -10.81 -2.77 7.44
CA ILE A 64 -11.24 -1.91 6.34
C ILE A 64 -10.43 -2.28 5.10
N ASP A 65 -11.15 -2.58 4.02
CA ASP A 65 -10.53 -2.83 2.73
C ASP A 65 -9.99 -1.53 2.13
N PHE A 66 -8.75 -1.58 1.68
CA PHE A 66 -8.12 -0.50 0.94
C PHE A 66 -7.36 -1.04 -0.26
N PHE A 67 -7.09 -0.14 -1.20
CA PHE A 67 -6.33 -0.40 -2.41
C PHE A 67 -5.20 0.61 -2.49
N VAL A 68 -4.06 0.20 -3.03
CA VAL A 68 -2.88 1.06 -3.25
C VAL A 68 -2.48 1.05 -4.72
N ASP A 69 -1.71 2.05 -5.16
CA ASP A 69 -1.04 2.13 -6.47
C ASP A 69 -1.89 1.66 -7.68
N GLY A 70 -3.08 2.24 -7.85
CA GLY A 70 -3.91 1.95 -9.03
C GLY A 70 -4.65 0.62 -8.96
N ASN A 71 -5.34 0.38 -7.84
CA ASN A 71 -6.24 -0.76 -7.60
C ASN A 71 -5.54 -2.09 -7.24
N ASN A 72 -4.31 -2.03 -6.70
CA ASN A 72 -3.69 -3.18 -6.07
C ASN A 72 -4.34 -3.43 -4.70
N GLY A 73 -5.03 -4.56 -4.55
CA GLY A 73 -5.81 -4.91 -3.37
C GLY A 73 -6.96 -5.86 -3.74
N PRO A 74 -7.98 -6.03 -2.88
CA PRO A 74 -8.11 -5.40 -1.56
C PRO A 74 -7.09 -5.92 -0.56
N PHE A 75 -6.58 -5.00 0.24
CA PHE A 75 -5.79 -5.26 1.43
C PHE A 75 -6.60 -4.89 2.67
N THR A 76 -6.35 -5.59 3.76
CA THR A 76 -7.00 -5.33 5.06
C THR A 76 -5.93 -5.44 6.13
N PHE A 77 -5.86 -4.46 7.03
CA PHE A 77 -5.03 -4.59 8.22
C PHE A 77 -5.79 -5.33 9.30
N GLU A 78 -5.09 -6.20 10.03
CA GLU A 78 -5.62 -6.92 11.18
C GLU A 78 -4.68 -6.76 12.38
N GLY A 79 -5.23 -6.80 13.60
CA GLY A 79 -4.45 -6.71 14.83
C GLY A 79 -4.07 -5.28 15.29
N CYS A 80 -4.71 -4.24 14.78
CA CYS A 80 -4.53 -2.86 15.25
C CYS A 80 -4.89 -2.77 16.74
N GLY A 81 -3.89 -2.61 17.61
CA GLY A 81 -4.05 -2.56 19.07
C GLY A 81 -3.70 -3.84 19.83
N GLY A 82 -3.11 -4.86 19.17
CA GLY A 82 -2.73 -6.14 19.78
C GLY A 82 -1.24 -6.53 19.66
N ASN A 83 -0.95 -7.83 19.65
CA ASN A 83 0.39 -8.47 19.66
C ASN A 83 1.19 -8.32 18.34
N GLY A 84 0.78 -7.43 17.45
CA GLY A 84 1.38 -7.25 16.13
C GLY A 84 0.32 -6.92 15.08
N LEU A 85 0.73 -6.19 14.05
CA LEU A 85 -0.11 -5.87 12.91
C LEU A 85 0.16 -6.90 11.80
N THR A 86 -0.89 -7.37 11.14
CA THR A 86 -0.78 -8.22 9.95
C THR A 86 -1.47 -7.57 8.77
N LEU A 87 -0.96 -7.85 7.58
CA LEU A 87 -1.60 -7.49 6.33
C LEU A 87 -2.29 -8.74 5.77
N GLU A 88 -3.56 -8.58 5.43
CA GLU A 88 -4.31 -9.54 4.64
C GLU A 88 -4.46 -9.04 3.21
N ARG A 89 -4.57 -9.98 2.27
CA ARG A 89 -4.94 -9.71 0.88
C ARG A 89 -6.12 -10.61 0.52
N ASN A 90 -7.23 -10.02 0.10
CA ASN A 90 -8.51 -10.73 -0.08
C ASN A 90 -8.94 -11.51 1.18
N HIS A 91 -8.82 -10.89 2.37
CA HIS A 91 -9.13 -11.50 3.67
C HIS A 91 -8.39 -12.82 3.97
N GLN A 92 -7.20 -12.98 3.41
CA GLN A 92 -6.29 -14.07 3.71
C GLN A 92 -4.97 -13.48 4.18
N PHE A 93 -4.39 -14.09 5.22
CA PHE A 93 -3.07 -13.71 5.71
C PHE A 93 -2.06 -13.58 4.56
N ASN A 94 -1.43 -12.41 4.47
CA ASN A 94 -0.41 -12.12 3.48
C ASN A 94 0.96 -12.01 4.14
N SER A 95 1.10 -11.10 5.11
CA SER A 95 2.37 -10.86 5.80
C SER A 95 2.18 -10.37 7.22
N ASN A 96 3.20 -10.57 8.05
CA ASN A 96 3.32 -9.89 9.33
C ASN A 96 3.99 -8.54 9.09
N CYS A 97 3.47 -7.50 9.72
CA CYS A 97 4.03 -6.18 9.65
C CYS A 97 5.07 -5.97 10.74
N LYS A 98 6.10 -5.19 10.44
CA LYS A 98 7.08 -4.74 11.42
C LYS A 98 7.00 -3.24 11.60
N PHE A 99 7.13 -2.78 12.84
CA PHE A 99 7.15 -1.37 13.12
C PHE A 99 8.52 -0.78 12.78
N VAL A 100 8.50 0.38 12.12
CA VAL A 100 9.66 1.15 11.71
C VAL A 100 9.51 2.57 12.26
N ASN A 101 10.46 2.99 13.08
CA ASN A 101 10.50 4.35 13.60
C ASN A 101 11.17 5.28 12.60
N GLN A 102 10.40 5.68 11.57
CA GLN A 102 10.83 6.60 10.53
C GLN A 102 9.72 7.62 10.27
N LEU A 103 10.14 8.80 9.81
CA LEU A 103 9.28 9.93 9.56
C LEU A 103 9.66 10.53 8.21
N VAL A 104 8.64 10.84 7.41
CA VAL A 104 8.78 11.45 6.10
C VAL A 104 8.21 12.86 6.19
N ARG A 105 8.99 13.84 5.74
CA ARG A 105 8.56 15.23 5.63
C ARG A 105 8.31 15.56 4.16
N CYS A 106 7.16 16.13 3.89
CA CYS A 106 6.75 16.56 2.57
C CYS A 106 6.99 18.07 2.41
N ASP A 107 7.27 18.51 1.18
CA ASP A 107 7.57 19.92 0.89
C ASP A 107 6.38 20.86 1.15
N ASP A 108 5.16 20.32 1.12
CA ASP A 108 3.93 21.04 1.44
C ASP A 108 3.71 21.25 2.94
N GLY A 109 4.60 20.72 3.79
CA GLY A 109 4.51 20.76 5.25
C GLY A 109 3.81 19.56 5.87
N ALA A 110 3.30 18.61 5.06
CA ALA A 110 2.76 17.37 5.59
C ALA A 110 3.86 16.47 6.16
N VAL A 111 3.47 15.61 7.10
CA VAL A 111 4.34 14.63 7.73
C VAL A 111 3.67 13.26 7.69
N ILE A 112 4.41 12.23 7.29
CA ILE A 112 3.95 10.83 7.30
C ILE A 112 4.81 10.04 8.27
N GLY A 113 4.17 9.17 9.05
CA GLY A 113 4.85 8.41 10.11
C GLY A 113 5.11 9.29 11.34
N VAL A 114 4.15 10.14 11.72
CA VAL A 114 4.26 11.01 12.92
C VAL A 114 4.64 10.21 14.17
N ASN A 115 4.21 8.94 14.25
CA ASN A 115 4.57 7.99 15.30
C ASN A 115 5.28 6.74 14.73
N GLY A 116 6.05 6.89 13.65
CA GLY A 116 6.55 5.77 12.85
C GLY A 116 5.48 5.16 11.95
N PHE A 117 5.85 4.11 11.22
CA PHE A 117 4.96 3.38 10.33
C PHE A 117 5.26 1.89 10.33
N TRP A 118 4.29 1.10 9.88
CA TRP A 118 4.42 -0.34 9.72
C TRP A 118 4.86 -0.67 8.30
N ASN A 119 5.71 -1.69 8.14
CA ASN A 119 6.05 -2.27 6.85
C ASN A 119 5.62 -3.75 6.80
N CYS A 120 4.85 -4.08 5.78
CA CYS A 120 4.27 -5.37 5.49
C CYS A 120 4.58 -5.70 4.02
#